data_AF-A0A6L4ZPX5-F1
#
_entry.id   AF-A0A6L4ZPX5-F1
#
_cell.length_a   1.000
_cell.length_b   1.000
_cell.length_c   1.000
_cell.angle_alpha   90.00
_cell.angle_beta   90.00
_cell.angle_gamma   90.00
#
_symmetry.space_group_name_H-M   'P 1'
#
loop_
_entity.id
_entity.type
_entity.pdbx_description
1 polymer ?
#
loop_
_entity_poly.entity_id
_entity_poly.type
_entity_poly.pdbx_seq_one_letter_code
_entity_poly.pdbx_strand_id
1 'polypeptide(L)'
;MLGKVKLILVLVIAFLLGVSLYWLMVKPNQQRPLAKNNDRNERLAKLPKVMLWAWERAENLKFIDPKTTGVAFLAKTICLKAIELDIRPRFQPLEVPPNTSLVAVVRIETDRYLKPVFSLEQQEKTLEAIVALTKLKGV
;
A
#
# COMPACT_ATOMS: atom_id res chain seq x y z
N MET A 1 31.85 -51.40 10.06
CA MET A 1 31.09 -50.28 10.67
C MET A 1 31.49 -48.90 10.13
N LEU A 2 32.77 -48.65 9.81
CA LEU A 2 33.28 -47.32 9.42
C LEU A 2 32.69 -46.72 8.12
N GLY A 3 32.32 -47.54 7.13
CA GLY A 3 31.76 -47.07 5.85
C GLY A 3 30.32 -46.53 5.96
N LYS A 4 29.49 -47.12 6.85
CA LYS A 4 28.12 -46.65 7.09
C LYS A 4 28.11 -45.30 7.79
N VAL A 5 29.06 -45.06 8.70
CA VAL A 5 29.22 -43.79 9.41
C VAL A 5 29.65 -42.67 8.45
N LYS A 6 30.58 -42.93 7.53
CA LYS A 6 30.96 -41.97 6.49
C LYS A 6 29.79 -41.62 5.56
N LEU A 7 28.99 -42.61 5.16
CA LEU A 7 27.83 -42.38 4.31
C LEU A 7 26.76 -41.52 5.01
N ILE A 8 26.47 -41.81 6.29
CA ILE A 8 25.55 -41.01 7.10
C ILE A 8 26.06 -39.57 7.24
N LEU A 9 27.36 -39.37 7.48
CA LEU A 9 27.95 -38.04 7.61
C LEU A 9 27.81 -37.22 6.31
N VAL A 10 28.03 -37.84 5.15
CA VAL A 10 27.87 -37.19 3.84
C VAL A 10 26.42 -36.78 3.59
N LEU A 11 25.46 -37.64 3.92
CA LEU A 11 24.03 -37.34 3.75
C LEU A 11 23.57 -36.20 4.66
N VAL A 12 24.07 -36.15 5.91
CA VAL A 12 23.78 -35.05 6.83
C VAL A 12 24.35 -33.73 6.30
N ILE A 13 25.60 -33.73 5.81
CA ILE A 13 26.21 -32.54 5.21
C ILE A 13 25.43 -32.08 3.98
N ALA A 14 25.08 -32.99 3.07
CA ALA A 14 24.29 -32.67 1.88
C ALA A 14 22.91 -32.10 2.24
N PHE A 15 22.26 -32.64 3.26
CA PHE A 15 20.98 -32.13 3.75
C PHE A 15 21.13 -30.73 4.36
N LEU A 16 22.15 -30.50 5.19
CA LEU A 16 22.42 -29.18 5.78
C LEU A 16 22.76 -28.13 4.72
N LEU A 17 23.52 -28.51 3.68
CA LEU A 17 23.80 -27.64 2.54
C LEU A 17 22.52 -27.34 1.73
N GLY A 18 21.65 -28.33 1.54
CA GLY A 18 20.35 -28.15 0.89
C GLY A 18 19.43 -27.19 1.66
N VAL A 19 19.35 -27.33 2.98
CA VAL A 19 18.56 -26.43 3.84
C VAL A 19 19.13 -25.01 3.85
N SER A 20 20.45 -24.87 3.89
CA SER A 20 21.13 -23.57 3.80
C SER A 20 20.88 -22.88 2.45
N LEU A 21 20.98 -23.64 1.35
CA LEU A 21 20.71 -23.13 0.00
C LEU A 21 19.22 -22.77 -0.19
N TYR A 22 18.32 -23.56 0.41
CA TYR A 22 16.89 -23.25 0.46
C TYR A 22 16.63 -21.93 1.20
N TRP A 23 17.28 -21.69 2.35
CA TRP A 23 17.18 -20.42 3.08
C TRP A 23 17.76 -19.22 2.31
N LEU A 24 18.77 -19.44 1.46
CA LEU A 24 19.29 -18.42 0.54
C LEU A 24 18.33 -18.10 -0.61
N MET A 25 17.58 -19.10 -1.11
CA MET A 25 16.58 -18.91 -2.17
C MET A 25 15.27 -18.33 -1.65
N VAL A 26 14.85 -18.71 -0.44
CA VAL A 26 13.71 -18.11 0.25
C VAL A 26 14.17 -16.81 0.88
N LYS A 27 14.27 -15.74 0.08
CA LYS A 27 14.59 -14.40 0.59
C LYS A 27 13.55 -14.00 1.65
N PRO A 28 13.89 -13.91 2.95
CA PRO A 28 12.99 -13.28 3.92
C PRO A 28 12.74 -11.85 3.45
N ASN A 29 11.47 -11.45 3.48
CA ASN A 29 10.94 -10.15 3.05
C ASN A 29 11.94 -9.03 3.35
N GLN A 30 12.70 -8.61 2.33
CA GLN A 30 13.58 -7.46 2.46
C GLN A 30 12.68 -6.27 2.71
N GLN A 31 12.71 -5.77 3.94
CA GLN A 31 12.15 -4.46 4.27
C GLN A 31 12.70 -3.50 3.22
N ARG A 32 11.81 -3.05 2.32
CA ARG A 32 12.17 -2.06 1.30
C ARG A 32 12.84 -0.90 2.04
N PRO A 33 13.99 -0.41 1.57
CA PRO A 33 14.61 0.76 2.19
C PRO A 33 13.55 1.86 2.25
N LEU A 34 13.20 2.28 3.48
CA LEU A 34 12.25 3.36 3.70
C LEU A 34 12.76 4.56 2.91
N ALA A 35 11.94 5.11 2.01
CA ALA A 35 12.29 6.31 1.26
C ALA A 35 12.93 7.34 2.21
N LYS A 36 14.08 7.89 1.81
CA LYS A 36 14.90 8.76 2.65
C LYS A 36 13.99 9.85 3.23
N ASN A 37 14.01 10.03 4.55
CA ASN A 37 13.06 10.94 5.23
C ASN A 37 13.00 12.35 4.61
N ASN A 38 14.10 12.82 4.03
CA ASN A 38 14.16 14.12 3.36
C ASN A 38 13.18 14.22 2.17
N ASP A 39 13.13 13.19 1.33
CA ASP A 39 12.31 13.18 0.12
C ASP A 39 10.80 13.26 0.44
N ARG A 40 10.38 12.67 1.57
CA ARG A 40 8.98 12.75 2.04
C ARG A 40 8.62 14.16 2.52
N ASN A 41 9.49 14.76 3.32
CA ASN A 41 9.28 16.11 3.83
C ASN A 41 9.27 17.13 2.69
N GLU A 42 10.12 16.97 1.68
CA GLU A 42 10.15 17.83 0.50
C GLU A 42 8.86 17.74 -0.33
N ARG A 43 8.25 16.55 -0.45
CA ARG A 43 6.97 16.38 -1.17
C ARG A 43 5.82 17.04 -0.42
N LEU A 44 5.77 16.88 0.91
CA LEU A 44 4.74 17.51 1.74
C LEU A 44 4.91 19.04 1.78
N ALA A 45 6.15 19.54 1.77
CA ALA A 45 6.43 20.97 1.75
C ALA A 45 5.97 21.68 0.46
N LYS A 46 5.75 20.93 -0.63
CA LYS A 46 5.20 21.46 -1.89
C LYS A 46 3.68 21.59 -1.89
N LEU A 47 2.98 21.00 -0.92
CA LEU A 47 1.53 21.10 -0.82
C LEU A 47 1.11 22.45 -0.23
N PRO A 48 -0.03 23.00 -0.65
CA PRO A 48 -0.61 24.15 0.00
C PRO A 48 -0.89 23.89 1.49
N LYS A 49 -0.77 24.94 2.31
CA LYS A 49 -1.03 24.84 3.76
C LYS A 49 -2.49 24.54 4.07
N VAL A 50 -3.40 24.96 3.18
CA VAL A 50 -4.83 24.68 3.29
C VAL A 50 -5.19 23.58 2.30
N MET A 51 -5.69 22.47 2.85
CA MET A 51 -6.17 21.33 2.08
C MET A 51 -7.64 21.10 2.41
N LEU A 52 -8.53 21.28 1.43
CA LEU A 52 -9.95 20.97 1.60
C LEU A 52 -10.17 19.47 1.52
N TRP A 53 -11.09 18.95 2.33
CA TRP A 53 -11.44 17.54 2.34
C TRP A 53 -12.72 17.28 1.55
N ALA A 54 -12.61 16.52 0.46
CA ALA A 54 -13.72 16.12 -0.39
C ALA A 54 -14.09 14.65 -0.13
N TRP A 55 -15.22 14.43 0.56
CA TRP A 55 -15.79 13.09 0.78
C TRP A 55 -16.49 12.54 -0.47
N GLU A 56 -17.16 11.39 -0.39
CA GLU A 56 -17.99 10.77 -1.44
C GLU A 56 -19.26 11.59 -1.77
N ARG A 57 -19.09 12.84 -2.18
CA ARG A 57 -20.13 13.76 -2.66
C ARG A 57 -19.66 14.43 -3.94
N ALA A 58 -20.59 14.82 -4.81
CA ALA A 58 -20.29 15.62 -5.99
C ALA A 58 -19.92 17.05 -5.55
N GLU A 59 -18.62 17.30 -5.37
CA GLU A 59 -18.11 18.59 -4.91
C GLU A 59 -17.71 19.46 -6.11
N ASN A 60 -18.19 20.71 -6.13
CA ASN A 60 -17.74 21.73 -7.06
C ASN A 60 -16.89 22.76 -6.32
N LEU A 61 -15.57 22.64 -6.47
CA LEU A 61 -14.57 23.47 -5.83
C LEU A 61 -13.88 24.43 -6.81
N LYS A 62 -14.50 24.74 -7.96
CA LYS A 62 -13.95 25.67 -8.97
C LYS A 62 -13.71 27.09 -8.45
N PHE A 63 -14.22 27.42 -7.26
CA PHE A 63 -14.07 28.72 -6.62
C PHE A 63 -12.75 28.90 -5.86
N ILE A 64 -11.96 27.84 -5.63
CA ILE A 64 -10.71 27.93 -4.85
C ILE A 64 -9.57 28.54 -5.67
N ASP A 65 -8.59 29.14 -4.99
CA ASP A 65 -7.31 29.52 -5.61
C ASP A 65 -6.31 28.36 -5.50
N PRO A 66 -5.91 27.72 -6.63
CA PRO A 66 -5.02 26.56 -6.63
C PRO A 66 -3.59 26.87 -6.17
N LYS A 67 -3.20 28.16 -6.07
CA LYS A 67 -1.88 28.56 -5.56
C LYS A 67 -1.80 28.48 -4.03
N THR A 68 -2.93 28.62 -3.35
CA THR A 68 -3.00 28.74 -1.89
C THR A 68 -3.79 27.61 -1.24
N THR A 69 -4.62 26.91 -2.03
CA THR A 69 -5.52 25.85 -1.56
C THR A 69 -5.40 24.61 -2.42
N GLY A 70 -5.21 23.46 -1.79
CA GLY A 70 -5.28 22.14 -2.43
C GLY A 70 -6.50 21.34 -1.97
N VAL A 71 -6.67 20.15 -2.53
CA VAL A 71 -7.80 19.26 -2.21
C VAL A 71 -7.28 17.86 -1.90
N ALA A 72 -7.59 17.38 -0.70
CA ALA A 72 -7.54 15.97 -0.37
C ALA A 72 -8.91 15.36 -0.70
N PHE A 73 -8.95 14.25 -1.43
CA PHE A 73 -10.21 13.64 -1.86
C PHE A 73 -10.23 12.15 -1.57
N LEU A 74 -11.41 11.64 -1.22
CA LEU A 74 -11.60 10.20 -1.08
C LEU A 74 -11.51 9.55 -2.45
N ALA A 75 -10.43 8.82 -2.70
CA ALA A 75 -10.18 8.12 -3.96
C ALA A 75 -10.78 6.71 -3.96
N LYS A 76 -10.76 6.05 -2.79
CA LYS A 76 -11.38 4.73 -2.59
C LYS A 76 -11.62 4.42 -1.12
N THR A 77 -12.52 3.49 -0.89
CA THR A 77 -12.71 2.80 0.39
C THR A 77 -12.31 1.34 0.23
N ILE A 78 -11.49 0.82 1.16
CA ILE A 78 -11.13 -0.60 1.26
C ILE A 78 -11.77 -1.12 2.55
N CYS A 79 -12.78 -1.96 2.43
CA CYS A 79 -13.40 -2.65 3.57
C CYS A 79 -12.80 -4.05 3.71
N LEU A 80 -12.18 -4.31 4.85
CA LEU A 80 -11.60 -5.59 5.23
C LEU A 80 -12.68 -6.47 5.87
N LYS A 81 -12.99 -7.62 5.26
CA LYS A 81 -14.08 -8.51 5.72
C LYS A 81 -13.64 -9.97 5.68
N ALA A 82 -13.68 -10.69 6.81
CA ALA A 82 -13.18 -12.07 6.88
C ALA A 82 -11.81 -12.25 6.17
N ILE A 83 -11.77 -13.06 5.09
CA ILE A 83 -10.57 -13.29 4.26
C ILE A 83 -10.50 -12.40 3.01
N GLU A 84 -11.50 -11.56 2.77
CA GLU A 84 -11.70 -10.78 1.55
C GLU A 84 -11.47 -9.27 1.76
N LEU A 85 -11.43 -8.56 0.63
CA LEU A 85 -11.50 -7.10 0.58
C LEU A 85 -12.69 -6.72 -0.30
N ASP A 86 -13.47 -5.75 0.16
CA ASP A 86 -14.39 -5.00 -0.70
C ASP A 86 -13.76 -3.64 -1.01
N ILE A 87 -13.44 -3.41 -2.30
CA ILE A 87 -12.75 -2.20 -2.75
C ILE A 87 -13.74 -1.37 -3.57
N ARG A 88 -14.09 -0.20 -3.05
CA ARG A 88 -15.02 0.72 -3.69
C ARG A 88 -14.28 1.98 -4.14
N PRO A 89 -14.18 2.26 -5.45
CA PRO A 89 -13.64 3.54 -5.91
C PRO A 89 -14.59 4.68 -5.55
N ARG A 90 -14.09 5.91 -5.69
CA ARG A 90 -14.94 7.08 -5.76
C ARG A 90 -15.86 7.00 -6.98
N PHE A 91 -17.15 7.26 -6.80
CA PHE A 91 -18.15 7.29 -7.86
C PHE A 91 -18.66 8.70 -8.15
N GLN A 92 -18.50 9.63 -7.20
CA GLN A 92 -18.93 11.02 -7.37
C GLN A 92 -17.87 11.87 -8.08
N PRO A 93 -18.26 12.83 -8.93
CA PRO A 93 -17.31 13.75 -9.56
C PRO A 93 -16.64 14.65 -8.52
N LEU A 94 -15.48 15.19 -8.90
CA LEU A 94 -14.78 16.23 -8.16
C LEU A 94 -14.35 17.29 -9.18
N GLU A 95 -14.93 18.48 -9.09
CA GLU A 95 -14.59 19.59 -9.98
C GLU A 95 -13.65 20.55 -9.27
N VAL A 96 -12.45 20.73 -9.82
CA VAL A 96 -11.42 21.63 -9.29
C VAL A 96 -10.85 22.51 -10.41
N PRO A 97 -10.24 23.66 -10.09
CA PRO A 97 -9.47 24.43 -11.06
C PRO A 97 -8.30 23.62 -11.62
N PRO A 98 -7.86 23.90 -12.85
CA PRO A 98 -6.62 23.33 -13.38
C PRO A 98 -5.43 23.61 -12.46
N ASN A 99 -4.46 22.68 -12.41
CA ASN A 99 -3.25 22.76 -11.58
C ASN A 99 -3.51 22.76 -10.05
N THR A 100 -4.71 22.37 -9.60
CA THR A 100 -4.97 22.16 -8.17
C THR A 100 -4.08 21.05 -7.62
N SER A 101 -3.43 21.30 -6.49
CA SER A 101 -2.68 20.26 -5.78
C SER A 101 -3.64 19.24 -5.16
N LEU A 102 -3.51 17.98 -5.55
CA LEU A 102 -4.45 16.92 -5.20
C LEU A 102 -3.77 15.82 -4.41
N VAL A 103 -4.44 15.38 -3.34
CA VAL A 103 -4.01 14.26 -2.50
C VAL A 103 -5.09 13.20 -2.47
N ALA A 104 -4.81 12.04 -3.06
CA ALA A 104 -5.68 10.88 -3.00
C ALA A 104 -5.66 10.27 -1.59
N VAL A 105 -6.84 10.14 -0.98
CA VAL A 105 -7.02 9.52 0.32
C VAL A 105 -7.73 8.19 0.17
N VAL A 106 -7.19 7.17 0.84
CA VAL A 106 -7.80 5.85 0.96
C VAL A 106 -8.37 5.72 2.35
N ARG A 107 -9.66 5.42 2.43
CA ARG A 107 -10.28 5.01 3.69
C ARG A 107 -10.15 3.50 3.82
N ILE A 108 -9.59 3.04 4.94
CA ILE A 108 -9.56 1.61 5.29
C ILE A 108 -10.56 1.41 6.41
N GLU A 109 -11.48 0.47 6.22
CA GLU A 109 -12.52 0.11 7.17
C GLU A 109 -12.47 -1.38 7.45
N THR A 110 -13.06 -1.79 8.55
CA THR A 110 -13.27 -3.20 8.89
C THR A 110 -14.77 -3.46 8.94
N ASP A 111 -15.20 -4.57 8.36
CA ASP A 111 -16.60 -4.99 8.45
C ASP A 111 -16.99 -5.19 9.92
N ARG A 112 -18.18 -4.71 10.28
CA ARG A 112 -18.66 -4.74 11.67
C ARG A 112 -18.99 -6.16 12.13
N TYR A 113 -19.42 -7.02 11.22
CA TYR A 113 -19.89 -8.38 11.52
C TYR A 113 -18.84 -9.43 11.15
N LEU A 114 -18.19 -9.26 10.00
CA LEU A 114 -17.19 -10.19 9.47
C LEU A 114 -15.78 -9.67 9.77
N LYS A 115 -15.30 -9.89 11.00
CA LYS A 115 -13.96 -9.44 11.42
C LYS A 115 -12.87 -9.94 10.45
N PRO A 116 -11.97 -9.06 9.99
CA PRO A 116 -10.91 -9.46 9.08
C PRO A 116 -9.85 -10.32 9.78
N VAL A 117 -9.20 -11.19 9.00
CA VAL A 117 -8.11 -12.05 9.49
C VAL A 117 -6.74 -11.36 9.47
N PHE A 118 -6.61 -10.25 8.74
CA PHE A 118 -5.36 -9.49 8.54
C PHE A 118 -4.20 -10.34 7.99
N SER A 119 -4.51 -11.34 7.14
CA SER A 119 -3.52 -12.24 6.54
C SER A 119 -2.53 -11.48 5.65
N LEU A 120 -1.37 -12.10 5.37
CA LEU A 120 -0.40 -11.55 4.42
C LEU A 120 -1.03 -11.29 3.05
N GLU A 121 -1.86 -12.20 2.55
CA GLU A 121 -2.59 -12.02 1.30
C GLU A 121 -3.51 -10.78 1.34
N GLN A 122 -4.19 -10.55 2.47
CA GLN A 122 -5.05 -9.37 2.65
C GLN A 122 -4.23 -8.07 2.68
N GLN A 123 -3.05 -8.10 3.29
CA GLN A 123 -2.11 -6.96 3.30
C GLN A 123 -1.56 -6.68 1.90
N GLU A 124 -1.18 -7.72 1.15
CA GLU A 124 -0.68 -7.61 -0.22
C GLU A 124 -1.73 -7.01 -1.16
N LYS A 125 -2.97 -7.51 -1.10
CA LYS A 125 -4.09 -6.96 -1.89
C LYS A 125 -4.41 -5.51 -1.50
N THR A 126 -4.34 -5.18 -0.21
CA THR A 126 -4.52 -3.80 0.27
C THR A 126 -3.43 -2.89 -0.29
N LEU A 127 -2.17 -3.34 -0.24
CA LEU A 127 -1.03 -2.60 -0.77
C LEU A 127 -1.14 -2.41 -2.28
N GLU A 128 -1.49 -3.46 -3.03
CA GLU A 128 -1.74 -3.39 -4.47
C GLU A 128 -2.80 -2.34 -4.79
N ALA A 129 -3.91 -2.35 -4.05
CA ALA A 129 -5.01 -1.41 -4.20
C ALA A 129 -4.61 0.05 -3.93
N ILE A 130 -3.68 0.29 -2.99
CA ILE A 130 -3.13 1.62 -2.68
C ILE A 130 -2.10 2.03 -3.74
N VAL A 131 -1.18 1.15 -4.10
CA VAL A 131 -0.13 1.42 -5.09
C VAL A 131 -0.73 1.72 -6.46
N ALA A 132 -1.83 1.07 -6.83
CA ALA A 132 -2.56 1.37 -8.06
C ALA A 132 -2.95 2.86 -8.18
N LEU A 133 -3.18 3.57 -7.06
CA LEU A 133 -3.52 5.00 -7.06
C LEU A 133 -2.35 5.89 -7.48
N THR A 134 -1.11 5.42 -7.36
CA THR A 134 0.07 6.17 -7.86
C THR A 134 0.08 6.32 -9.37
N LYS A 135 -0.72 5.51 -10.07
CA LYS A 135 -0.90 5.56 -11.52
C LYS A 135 -2.11 6.42 -11.93
N LEU A 136 -2.87 6.96 -10.98
CA LEU A 136 -3.96 7.88 -11.31
C LEU A 136 -3.36 9.09 -12.03
N LYS A 137 -3.65 9.17 -13.33
CA LYS A 137 -3.41 10.36 -14.12
C LYS A 137 -4.57 11.29 -13.88
N GLY A 138 -4.28 12.54 -13.53
CA GLY A 138 -5.25 13.62 -13.62
C GLY A 138 -6.56 13.36 -12.88
N VAL A 139 -6.53 13.49 -11.56
CA VAL A 139 -7.48 14.48 -11.02
C VAL A 139 -6.96 15.86 -11.41
#